data_AF-A0A2S6GL62-F1
#
_entry.id   AF-A0A2S6GL62-F1
#
_cell.length_a   1.000
_cell.length_b   1.000
_cell.length_c   1.000
_cell.angle_alpha   90.00
_cell.angle_beta   90.00
_cell.angle_gamma   90.00
#
_symmetry.space_group_name_H-M   'P 1'
#
loop_
_entity.id
_entity.type
_entity.pdbx_description
1 polymer ?
#
loop_
_entity_poly.entity_id
_entity_poly.type
_entity_poly.pdbx_seq_one_letter_code
_entity_poly.pdbx_strand_id
1 'polypeptide(L)' 'MTERVERPEGTGRHAAPEGAERHPLIDLSRDPNPGKPDHAAEDDE' A
#
# COMPACT_ATOMS: atom_id res chain seq x y z
N MET A 1 26.36 12.41 -18.56
CA MET A 1 24.89 12.50 -18.51
C MET A 1 24.41 11.14 -18.07
N THR A 2 24.02 10.96 -16.80
CA THR A 2 23.55 9.67 -16.29
C THR A 2 22.04 9.57 -16.50
N GLU A 3 21.62 8.59 -17.28
CA GLU A 3 20.22 8.30 -17.59
C GLU A 3 19.49 7.81 -16.33
N ARG A 4 18.41 8.50 -15.94
CA ARG A 4 17.54 8.10 -14.83
C ARG A 4 16.58 7.05 -15.38
N VAL A 5 16.83 5.77 -15.09
CA VAL A 5 15.89 4.69 -15.42
C VAL A 5 14.60 4.95 -14.64
N GLU A 6 13.53 5.29 -15.36
CA GLU A 6 12.18 5.41 -14.82
C GLU A 6 11.75 4.03 -14.28
N ARG A 7 11.80 3.87 -12.96
CA ARG A 7 11.17 2.71 -12.29
C ARG A 7 9.66 2.92 -12.38
N PRO A 8 8.86 1.88 -12.67
CA PRO A 8 7.41 2.01 -12.69
C PRO A 8 6.96 2.60 -11.36
N GLU A 9 6.28 3.74 -11.43
CA GLU A 9 5.76 4.42 -10.25
C GLU A 9 4.71 3.50 -9.61
N GLY A 10 4.88 3.19 -8.32
CA GLY A 10 3.72 2.88 -7.48
C GLY A 10 3.46 1.43 -7.06
N THR A 11 4.44 0.53 -7.01
CA THR A 11 4.29 -0.62 -6.09
C THR A 11 5.47 -0.67 -5.13
N GLY A 12 5.23 -0.31 -3.88
CA GLY A 12 6.21 -0.51 -2.82
C GLY A 12 6.63 -1.99 -2.82
N ARG A 13 7.88 -2.30 -2.48
CA ARG A 13 8.41 -3.68 -2.41
C ARG A 13 7.55 -4.63 -1.55
N HIS A 14 6.65 -4.08 -0.75
CA HIS A 14 5.72 -4.77 0.15
C HIS A 14 4.27 -4.78 -0.32
N ALA A 15 3.96 -4.17 -1.47
CA ALA A 15 2.61 -4.16 -2.03
C ALA A 15 2.28 -5.55 -2.58
N ALA A 16 1.16 -6.11 -2.14
CA ALA A 16 0.61 -7.31 -2.76
C ALA A 16 0.10 -6.97 -4.18
N PRO A 17 0.12 -7.92 -5.12
CA PRO A 17 -0.47 -7.71 -6.43
C PRO A 17 -1.99 -7.46 -6.33
N GLU A 18 -2.51 -6.73 -7.32
CA GLU A 18 -3.94 -6.47 -7.50
C GLU A 18 -4.74 -7.79 -7.43
N GLY A 19 -5.74 -7.85 -6.56
CA GLY A 19 -6.59 -9.04 -6.37
C GLY A 19 -5.97 -10.19 -5.57
N ALA A 20 -4.81 -9.99 -4.93
CA ALA A 20 -4.24 -10.98 -4.00
C ALA A 20 -5.20 -11.27 -2.85
N GLU A 21 -5.31 -12.55 -2.49
CA GLU A 21 -6.11 -12.96 -1.34
C GLU A 21 -5.56 -12.34 -0.05
N ARG A 22 -6.48 -11.95 0.83
CA ARG A 22 -6.13 -11.36 2.11
C ARG A 22 -5.41 -12.40 2.97
N HIS A 23 -4.29 -12.03 3.55
CA HIS A 23 -3.53 -12.97 4.38
C HIS A 23 -4.39 -13.46 5.55
N PRO A 24 -4.48 -14.79 5.80
CA PRO A 24 -5.46 -15.37 6.72
C PRO A 24 -5.27 -14.93 8.17
N LEU A 25 -4.06 -14.55 8.56
CA LEU A 25 -3.76 -14.05 9.91
C LEU A 25 -4.16 -12.59 10.14
N ILE A 26 -4.50 -11.83 9.09
CA ILE A 26 -4.89 -10.42 9.25
C ILE A 26 -6.38 -10.38 9.59
N ASP A 27 -6.75 -9.77 10.71
CA ASP A 27 -8.15 -9.58 11.12
C ASP A 27 -8.46 -8.07 11.18
N LEU A 28 -9.15 -7.57 10.15
CA LEU A 28 -9.49 -6.14 10.04
C LEU A 28 -10.58 -5.71 11.01
N SER A 29 -11.31 -6.64 11.64
CA SER A 29 -12.37 -6.27 12.57
C SER A 29 -11.83 -5.63 13.86
N ARG A 30 -10.54 -5.86 14.14
CA ARG A 30 -9.83 -5.27 15.28
C ARG A 30 -9.09 -3.98 14.95
N ASP A 31 -8.95 -3.66 13.67
CA ASP A 31 -8.26 -2.46 13.22
C ASP A 31 -9.21 -1.26 13.37
N PRO A 32 -8.86 -0.23 14.16
CA PRO A 32 -9.67 0.97 14.26
C PRO A 32 -9.75 1.77 12.94
N ASN A 33 -8.78 1.59 12.05
CA ASN A 33 -8.68 2.32 10.78
C ASN A 33 -8.60 1.33 9.59
N PRO A 34 -9.61 0.48 9.39
CA PRO A 34 -9.53 -0.57 8.38
C PRO A 34 -9.38 0.04 6.98
N GLY A 35 -8.36 -0.41 6.25
CA GLY A 35 -8.11 0.04 4.89
C GLY A 35 -7.46 1.42 4.78
N LYS A 36 -7.11 2.09 5.90
CA LYS A 36 -6.32 3.32 5.89
C LYS A 36 -4.86 2.98 6.22
N PRO A 37 -3.92 3.12 5.27
CA PRO A 37 -2.51 2.92 5.56
C PRO A 37 -2.00 3.95 6.60
N ASP A 38 -1.17 3.52 7.55
CA ASP A 38 -0.58 4.41 8.57
C ASP A 38 0.30 5.54 8.00
N HIS A 39 0.72 5.40 6.74
CA HIS A 39 1.56 6.37 6.02
C HIS A 39 0.77 7.16 4.97
N ALA A 40 -0.55 6.96 4.88
CA ALA A 40 -1.37 7.82 4.03
C ALA A 40 -1.30 9.25 4.58
N ALA A 41 -1.19 10.22 3.66
CA ALA A 41 -1.39 11.61 4.03
C ALA A 41 -2.81 11.80 4.58
N GLU A 42 -3.00 12.87 5.37
CA GLU A 42 -4.36 13.30 5.71
C GLU A 42 -5.11 13.61 4.42
N ASP A 43 -6.40 13.26 4.39
CA ASP A 43 -7.25 13.63 3.26
C ASP A 43 -7.48 15.14 3.36
N ASP A 44 -7.29 15.88 2.27
CA ASP A 44 -7.62 17.31 2.19
C ASP A 44 -9.15 17.43 2.22
N GLU A 45 -9.72 17.74 3.38
CA GLU A 45 -11.16 17.99 3.58
C GLU A 45 -11.55 19.43 3.22
#